data_AF-A0A9D0XV79-F1
#
_entry.id   AF-A0A9D0XV79-F1
#
_cell.length_a   1.000
_cell.length_b   1.000
_cell.length_c   1.000
_cell.angle_alpha   90.00
_cell.angle_beta   90.00
_cell.angle_gamma   90.00
#
_symmetry.space_group_name_H-M   'P 1'
#
loop_
_entity.id
_entity.type
_entity.pdbx_description
1 polymer ?
#
loop_
_entity_poly.entity_id
_entity_poly.type
_entity_poly.pdbx_seq_one_letter_code
_entity_poly.pdbx_strand_id
1 'polypeptide(L)'
;MYATMTDFSRHGIGFISNEKSSLHKRIEVHFDVPNSIKQPTIIPFKFMAEIKHCISTQDNECHIGVRLETPSAEYMRIFDSLSPI
;
A
#
# COMPACT_ATOMS: atom_id res chain seq x y z
N MET A 1 0.56 -13.11 4.63
CA MET A 1 -0.70 -12.40 4.87
C MET A 1 -1.21 -11.87 3.53
N TYR A 2 -2.50 -12.04 3.25
CA TYR A 2 -3.19 -11.31 2.19
C TYR A 2 -4.08 -10.24 2.83
N ALA A 3 -4.17 -9.06 2.22
CA ALA A 3 -4.90 -7.92 2.74
C ALA A 3 -5.56 -7.15 1.59
N THR A 4 -6.65 -6.45 1.88
CA THR A 4 -7.34 -5.61 0.89
C THR A 4 -6.82 -4.19 1.02
N MET A 5 -6.20 -3.66 -0.04
CA MET A 5 -5.77 -2.25 -0.07
C MET A 5 -7.01 -1.35 -0.05
N THR A 6 -7.03 -0.39 0.87
CA THR A 6 -8.11 0.59 1.03
C THR A 6 -7.70 1.98 0.56
N ASP A 7 -6.43 2.33 0.74
CA ASP A 7 -5.91 3.66 0.46
C ASP A 7 -4.59 3.58 -0.29
N PHE A 8 -4.46 4.41 -1.33
CA PHE A 8 -3.27 4.49 -2.16
C PHE A 8 -2.77 5.93 -2.16
N SER A 9 -1.52 6.16 -1.74
CA SER A 9 -0.93 7.50 -1.63
C SER A 9 0.52 7.51 -2.10
N ARG A 10 1.05 8.68 -2.45
CA ARG A 10 2.42 8.87 -2.92
C ARG A 10 3.52 8.27 -2.03
N HIS A 11 3.28 8.11 -0.73
CA HIS A 11 4.31 7.68 0.23
C HIS A 11 3.88 6.50 1.11
N GLY A 12 2.71 5.91 0.85
CA GLY A 12 2.09 4.99 1.78
C GLY A 12 0.87 4.31 1.21
N ILE A 13 0.51 3.19 1.82
CA ILE A 13 -0.73 2.48 1.51
C ILE A 13 -1.47 2.17 2.82
N GLY A 14 -2.80 2.12 2.73
CA GLY A 14 -3.67 1.58 3.75
C GLY A 14 -4.24 0.24 3.31
N PHE A 15 -4.36 -0.71 4.21
CA PHE A 15 -5.00 -1.98 3.94
C PHE A 15 -5.71 -2.57 5.17
N ILE A 16 -6.74 -3.37 4.92
CA ILE A 16 -7.46 -4.12 5.96
C ILE A 16 -6.90 -5.52 6.07
N SER A 17 -6.65 -5.97 7.31
CA SER A 17 -6.18 -7.31 7.62
C SER A 17 -6.80 -7.86 8.91
N ASN A 18 -6.91 -9.18 9.00
CA ASN A 18 -7.31 -9.90 10.22
C ASN A 18 -6.17 -10.03 11.24
N GLU A 19 -4.92 -9.72 10.87
CA GLU A 19 -3.83 -9.73 11.84
C GLU A 19 -3.58 -8.33 12.41
N LYS A 20 -3.24 -8.30 13.69
CA LYS A 20 -2.79 -7.09 14.37
C LYS A 20 -1.29 -6.95 14.21
N SER A 21 -0.82 -5.72 14.07
CA SER A 21 0.60 -5.42 14.00
C SER A 21 0.97 -4.25 14.90
N SER A 22 2.24 -4.17 15.28
CA SER A 22 2.74 -3.13 16.16
C SER A 22 3.16 -1.89 15.38
N LEU A 23 2.95 -0.72 16.00
CA LEU A 23 3.47 0.55 15.50
C LEU A 23 4.98 0.48 15.30
N HIS A 24 5.48 1.18 14.28
CA HIS A 24 6.90 1.27 13.91
C HIS A 24 7.54 -0.05 13.46
N LYS A 25 6.80 -1.16 13.46
CA LYS A 25 7.30 -2.42 12.90
C LYS A 25 7.54 -2.24 11.40
N ARG A 26 8.70 -2.72 10.96
CA ARG A 26 9.04 -2.83 9.55
C ARG A 26 8.47 -4.11 8.97
N ILE A 27 7.80 -3.98 7.84
CA ILE A 27 7.24 -5.09 7.08
C ILE A 27 7.61 -4.94 5.61
N GLU A 28 7.58 -6.05 4.90
CA GLU A 28 7.64 -6.06 3.45
C GLU A 28 6.21 -6.09 2.90
N VAL A 29 5.88 -5.15 2.02
CA VAL A 29 4.57 -5.07 1.36
C VAL A 29 4.71 -5.31 -0.12
N HIS A 30 3.90 -6.24 -0.64
CA HIS A 30 3.79 -6.56 -2.05
C HIS A 30 2.38 -6.21 -2.52
N PHE A 31 2.26 -5.48 -3.62
CA PHE A 31 0.97 -5.17 -4.21
C PHE A 31 1.08 -4.91 -5.71
N ASP A 32 -0.03 -5.11 -6.39
CA ASP A 32 -0.17 -4.98 -7.83
C ASP A 32 -0.98 -3.73 -8.17
N VAL A 33 -0.48 -2.89 -9.08
CA VAL A 33 -1.19 -1.69 -9.55
C VAL A 33 -1.53 -1.85 -11.03
N PRO A 34 -2.81 -1.69 -11.43
CA PRO A 34 -3.18 -1.68 -12.83
C PRO A 34 -2.67 -0.40 -13.51
N ASN A 35 -1.93 -0.56 -14.59
CA ASN A 35 -1.48 0.53 -15.45
C ASN A 35 -2.34 0.59 -16.71
N SER A 36 -3.07 1.69 -16.89
CA SER A 36 -3.93 1.94 -18.05
C SER A 36 -3.27 2.76 -19.16
N ILE A 37 -2.04 3.28 -18.96
CA ILE A 37 -1.45 4.31 -19.84
C ILE A 37 -1.03 3.76 -21.22
N LYS A 38 -0.54 2.51 -21.31
CA LYS A 38 0.03 1.98 -22.57
C LYS A 38 -0.57 0.65 -23.04
N GLN A 39 -1.17 -0.12 -22.14
CA GLN A 39 -1.91 -1.36 -22.32
C GLN A 39 -2.33 -1.82 -20.91
N PRO A 40 -3.49 -2.47 -20.71
CA PRO A 40 -3.90 -2.98 -19.42
C PRO A 40 -2.87 -3.99 -18.94
N THR A 41 -1.94 -3.52 -18.12
CA THR A 41 -0.82 -4.28 -17.59
C THR A 41 -0.85 -4.15 -16.08
N ILE A 42 -0.52 -5.23 -15.39
CA ILE A 42 -0.39 -5.23 -13.94
C ILE A 42 1.08 -5.03 -13.61
N ILE A 43 1.38 -4.00 -12.84
CA ILE A 43 2.75 -3.69 -12.42
C ILE A 43 2.90 -4.09 -10.94
N PRO A 44 3.74 -5.10 -10.64
CA PRO A 44 3.98 -5.52 -9.27
C PRO A 44 4.96 -4.57 -8.58
N PHE A 45 4.67 -4.24 -7.32
CA PHE A 45 5.54 -3.46 -6.45
C PHE A 45 5.90 -4.22 -5.20
N LYS A 46 7.13 -3.98 -4.73
CA LYS A 46 7.68 -4.53 -3.49
C LYS A 46 8.42 -3.42 -2.75
N PHE A 47 8.03 -3.18 -1.50
CA PHE A 47 8.65 -2.17 -0.65
C PHE A 47 8.87 -2.69 0.75
N MET A 48 9.97 -2.26 1.38
CA MET A 48 10.00 -2.18 2.83
C MET A 48 9.10 -1.03 3.27
N ALA A 49 8.36 -1.21 4.35
CA ALA A 49 7.44 -0.20 4.86
C ALA A 49 7.40 -0.22 6.39
N GLU A 50 7.14 0.94 6.98
CA GLU A 50 7.00 1.09 8.43
C GLU A 50 5.52 1.31 8.77
N ILE A 51 5.00 0.53 9.71
CA ILE A 51 3.63 0.71 10.21
C ILE A 51 3.51 2.03 10.98
N LYS A 52 2.58 2.87 10.54
CA LYS A 52 2.30 4.18 11.14
C LYS A 52 1.03 4.18 11.98
N HIS A 53 0.06 3.32 11.65
CA HIS A 53 -1.11 3.08 12.49
C HIS A 53 -1.66 1.67 12.29
N CYS A 54 -2.34 1.16 13.31
CA CYS A 54 -3.10 -0.09 13.29
C CYS A 54 -4.38 0.14 14.09
N ILE A 55 -5.50 0.35 13.39
CA ILE A 55 -6.78 0.73 13.99
C ILE A 55 -7.71 -0.47 13.87
N SER A 56 -8.22 -0.96 15.00
CA SER A 56 -9.22 -2.04 14.98
C SER A 56 -10.52 -1.53 14.36
N THR A 57 -11.04 -2.28 13.41
CA THR A 57 -12.33 -2.04 12.75
C THR A 57 -13.38 -3.01 13.31
N GLN A 58 -14.56 -3.03 12.71
CA GLN A 58 -15.58 -4.05 13.03
C GLN A 58 -15.07 -5.44 12.61
N ASP A 59 -15.66 -6.50 13.16
CA ASP A 59 -15.41 -7.91 12.76
C ASP A 59 -13.97 -8.44 12.93
N ASN A 60 -13.27 -8.02 13.99
CA ASN A 60 -11.88 -8.43 14.30
C ASN A 60 -10.84 -8.06 13.24
N GLU A 61 -11.18 -7.19 12.30
CA GLU A 61 -10.27 -6.63 11.32
C GLU A 61 -9.49 -5.43 11.89
N CYS A 62 -8.39 -5.09 11.23
CA CYS A 62 -7.61 -3.89 11.50
C CYS A 62 -7.26 -3.18 10.19
N HIS A 63 -7.47 -1.88 10.17
CA HIS A 63 -6.91 -1.00 9.15
C HIS A 63 -5.47 -0.65 9.53
N ILE A 64 -4.54 -1.00 8.66
CA ILE A 64 -3.11 -0.79 8.85
C ILE A 64 -2.64 0.21 7.80
N GLY A 65 -2.09 1.32 8.25
CA GLY A 65 -1.41 2.30 7.40
C GLY A 65 0.09 2.13 7.50
N VAL A 66 0.75 2.10 6.34
CA VAL A 66 2.21 1.98 6.26
C VAL A 66 2.81 3.11 5.44
N ARG A 67 4.01 3.53 5.83
CA ARG A 67 4.86 4.42 5.04
C ARG A 67 5.87 3.57 4.26
N LEU A 68 5.88 3.71 2.94
CA LEU A 68 6.83 3.02 2.06
C LEU A 68 8.23 3.62 2.23
N GLU A 69 9.24 2.77 2.44
CA GLU A 69 10.64 3.16 2.43
C GLU A 69 11.11 3.26 0.97
N THR A 70 11.67 4.42 0.59
CA THR A 70 12.23 4.69 -0.74
C THR A 70 11.30 4.31 -1.93
N PRO A 71 10.14 4.97 -2.11
CA PRO A 71 9.28 4.74 -3.27
C PRO A 71 10.05 4.90 -4.59
N SER A 72 9.88 3.95 -5.52
CA SER A 72 10.62 3.97 -6.79
C SER A 72 10.13 5.08 -7.71
N ALA A 73 10.99 5.55 -8.62
CA ALA A 73 10.58 6.55 -9.63
C ALA A 73 9.45 6.01 -10.53
N GLU A 74 9.39 4.70 -10.77
CA GLU A 74 8.28 4.06 -11.48
C GLU A 74 6.97 4.15 -10.69
N TYR A 75 7.00 3.81 -9.41
CA TYR A 75 5.85 3.95 -8.53
C TYR A 75 5.31 5.37 -8.51
N MET A 76 6.20 6.36 -8.37
CA MET A 76 5.82 7.78 -8.39
C MET A 76 5.16 8.17 -9.71
N ARG A 77 5.71 7.73 -10.85
CA ARG A 77 5.10 7.99 -12.17
C ARG A 77 3.72 7.36 -12.30
N ILE A 78 3.53 6.14 -11.81
CA ILE A 78 2.22 5.49 -11.83
C ILE A 78 1.24 6.22 -10.92
N PHE A 79 1.65 6.55 -9.69
CA PHE A 79 0.82 7.32 -8.78
C PHE A 79 0.36 8.65 -9.42
N ASP A 80 1.30 9.41 -9.98
CA ASP A 80 1.02 10.68 -10.64
C ASP A 80 0.10 10.50 -11.87
N SER A 81 0.15 9.35 -12.56
CA SER A 81 -0.74 9.05 -13.69
C SER A 81 -2.17 8.67 -13.30
N LEU A 82 -2.34 8.03 -12.13
CA LEU A 82 -3.64 7.59 -11.61
C LEU A 82 -4.40 8.74 -10.92
N SER A 83 -3.68 9.80 -10.54
CA SER A 83 -4.22 11.02 -9.95
C SER A 83 -4.04 12.19 -10.92
N PRO A 84 -4.74 12.23 -12.07
CA PRO A 84 -4.72 13.41 -12.93
C PRO A 84 -5.32 14.58 -12.14
N ILE A 85 -4.47 15.51 -11.73
CA ILE A 85 -4.88 16.82 -11.23
C ILE A 85 -5.39 17.64 -12.41
#